data_AF-A0A9E2N4N0-F1
#
_entry.id   AF-A0A9E2N4N0-F1
#
_cell.length_a   1.000
_cell.length_b   1.000
_cell.length_c   1.000
_cell.angle_alpha   90.00
_cell.angle_beta   90.00
_cell.angle_gamma   90.00
#
_symmetry.space_group_name_H-M   'P 1'
#
loop_
_entity.id
_entity.type
_entity.pdbx_description
1 polymer ?
#
loop_
_entity_poly.entity_id
_entity_poly.type
_entity_poly.pdbx_seq_one_letter_code
_entity_poly.pdbx_strand_id
1 'polypeptide(L)'
;MKTLFKLTVLVLFLTFISIPINAKLLPADSSVKVTKSRIVDNLLVGIKSQNEGLKLSSLFQLGNYAMDKAVIELMRTLKDDSKAEARITAALSLYKLGDPRGLFAIGRAAIFDESPRVRKMCEKYYQQSVLAHYN
;
A
#
# COMPACT_ATOMS: atom_id res chain seq x y z
N MET A 1 45.30 -46.70 -31.61
CA MET A 1 44.99 -45.76 -30.49
C MET A 1 44.43 -44.42 -30.96
N LYS A 2 45.05 -43.71 -31.93
CA LYS A 2 44.59 -42.39 -32.40
C LYS A 2 43.19 -42.39 -33.05
N THR A 3 42.83 -43.45 -33.79
CA THR A 3 41.49 -43.63 -34.41
C THR A 3 40.42 -43.98 -33.39
N LEU A 4 40.74 -44.84 -32.42
CA LEU A 4 39.85 -45.21 -31.31
C LEU A 4 39.51 -43.98 -30.45
N PHE A 5 40.49 -43.13 -30.16
CA PHE A 5 40.32 -41.88 -29.41
C PHE A 5 39.43 -40.86 -30.16
N LYS A 6 39.59 -40.73 -31.48
CA LYS A 6 38.72 -39.87 -32.30
C LYS A 6 37.27 -40.38 -32.32
N LEU A 7 37.08 -41.70 -32.36
CA LEU A 7 35.75 -42.30 -32.35
C LEU A 7 35.05 -42.12 -31.00
N THR A 8 35.76 -42.29 -29.88
CA THR A 8 35.18 -42.02 -28.55
C THR A 8 34.84 -40.55 -28.34
N VAL A 9 35.68 -39.62 -28.82
CA VAL A 9 35.37 -38.19 -28.78
C VAL A 9 34.14 -37.86 -29.65
N LEU A 10 34.01 -38.45 -30.84
CA LEU A 10 32.85 -38.24 -31.71
C LEU A 10 31.55 -38.76 -31.08
N VAL A 11 31.58 -39.94 -30.46
CA VAL A 11 30.42 -40.52 -29.76
C VAL A 11 30.01 -39.65 -28.57
N LEU A 12 30.97 -39.18 -27.76
CA LEU A 12 30.70 -38.24 -26.67
C LEU A 12 30.05 -36.95 -27.20
N PHE A 13 30.55 -36.39 -28.29
CA PHE A 13 29.99 -35.19 -28.92
C PHE A 13 28.54 -35.39 -29.40
N LEU A 14 28.24 -36.55 -30.00
CA LEU A 14 26.89 -36.90 -30.46
C LEU A 14 25.90 -37.13 -29.30
N THR A 15 26.37 -37.68 -28.18
CA THR A 15 25.52 -37.86 -26.98
C THR A 15 25.17 -36.54 -26.29
N PHE A 16 26.06 -35.54 -26.35
CA PHE A 16 25.82 -34.21 -25.76
C PHE A 16 24.77 -33.39 -26.52
N ILE A 17 24.63 -33.60 -27.84
CA ILE A 17 23.63 -32.90 -28.68
C ILE A 17 22.21 -33.45 -28.43
N SER A 18 22.11 -34.70 -27.95
CA SER A 18 20.83 -35.40 -27.79
C SER A 18 20.15 -35.20 -26.44
N ILE A 19 20.71 -34.38 -25.55
CA ILE A 19 20.06 -34.04 -24.28
C ILE A 19 19.10 -32.87 -24.56
N PRO A 20 17.77 -33.09 -24.67
CA PRO A 20 16.86 -31.97 -24.78
C PRO A 20 16.97 -31.17 -23.48
N ILE A 21 17.41 -29.92 -23.59
CA ILE A 21 17.33 -28.94 -22.52
C ILE A 21 15.84 -28.72 -22.28
N ASN A 22 15.24 -29.54 -21.44
CA ASN A 22 13.86 -29.37 -21.00
C ASN A 22 13.84 -28.28 -19.92
N ALA A 23 14.27 -27.08 -20.32
CA ALA A 23 14.02 -25.89 -19.55
C ALA A 23 12.50 -25.66 -19.63
N LYS A 24 11.76 -26.19 -18.64
CA LYS A 24 10.50 -25.58 -18.26
C LYS A 24 10.84 -24.13 -17.92
N LEU A 25 10.72 -23.25 -18.91
CA LEU A 25 10.69 -21.82 -18.69
C LEU A 25 9.60 -21.61 -17.65
N LEU A 26 9.99 -21.23 -16.43
CA LEU A 26 9.05 -20.61 -15.51
C LEU A 26 8.33 -19.54 -16.33
N PRO A 27 6.99 -19.44 -16.29
CA PRO A 27 6.28 -18.48 -17.11
C PRO A 27 6.92 -17.11 -16.88
N ALA A 28 7.44 -16.53 -17.95
CA ALA A 28 8.18 -15.26 -17.96
C ALA A 28 7.27 -14.05 -17.68
N ASP A 29 6.12 -14.28 -17.04
CA ASP A 29 5.16 -13.26 -16.65
C ASP A 29 5.03 -13.25 -15.12
N SER A 30 6.12 -12.89 -14.45
CA SER A 30 6.06 -12.38 -13.08
C SER A 30 5.77 -10.88 -13.07
N SER A 31 5.12 -10.33 -14.11
CA SER A 31 4.69 -8.94 -14.09
C SER A 31 3.53 -8.83 -13.10
N VAL A 32 3.86 -8.49 -11.85
CA VAL A 32 2.84 -8.14 -10.87
C VAL A 32 2.15 -6.91 -11.41
N LYS A 33 0.97 -7.08 -12.03
CA LYS A 33 0.15 -5.96 -12.50
C LYS A 33 -0.20 -5.08 -11.30
N VAL A 34 0.48 -3.95 -11.16
CA VAL A 34 0.24 -2.99 -10.08
C VAL A 34 -1.05 -2.26 -10.39
N THR A 35 -2.09 -2.53 -9.60
CA THR A 35 -3.37 -1.81 -9.67
C THR A 35 -3.53 -0.91 -8.44
N LYS A 36 -4.32 0.16 -8.56
CA LYS A 36 -4.68 1.02 -7.41
C LYS A 36 -5.23 0.19 -6.26
N SER A 37 -6.06 -0.82 -6.56
CA SER A 37 -6.57 -1.74 -5.54
C SER A 37 -5.45 -2.45 -4.78
N ARG A 38 -4.47 -3.02 -5.48
CA ARG A 38 -3.33 -3.71 -4.85
C ARG A 38 -2.46 -2.76 -4.03
N ILE A 39 -2.28 -1.52 -4.49
CA ILE A 39 -1.56 -0.49 -3.70
C ILE A 39 -2.30 -0.25 -2.39
N VAL A 40 -3.62 -0.02 -2.45
CA VAL A 40 -4.40 0.19 -1.23
C VAL A 40 -4.37 -1.05 -0.33
N ASP A 41 -4.46 -2.26 -0.87
CA ASP A 41 -4.34 -3.50 -0.07
C ASP A 41 -2.99 -3.58 0.67
N ASN A 42 -1.89 -3.26 -0.01
CA ASN A 42 -0.56 -3.23 0.61
C ASN A 42 -0.44 -2.14 1.69
N LEU A 43 -1.03 -0.96 1.47
CA LEU A 43 -1.05 0.11 2.48
C LEU A 43 -1.90 -0.28 3.70
N LEU A 44 -3.01 -0.98 3.51
CA LEU A 44 -3.84 -1.52 4.60
C LEU A 44 -3.06 -2.54 5.44
N VAL A 45 -2.16 -3.32 4.83
CA VAL A 45 -1.21 -4.16 5.58
C VAL A 45 -0.23 -3.29 6.36
N GLY A 46 0.31 -2.23 5.74
CA GLY A 46 1.25 -1.31 6.37
C GLY A 46 0.73 -0.59 7.61
N ILE A 47 -0.57 -0.24 7.67
CA ILE A 47 -1.20 0.37 8.86
C ILE A 47 -1.13 -0.55 10.08
N LYS A 48 -1.14 -1.88 9.88
CA LYS A 48 -1.11 -2.87 10.97
C LYS A 48 0.30 -3.15 11.48
N SER A 49 1.32 -2.50 10.90
CA SER A 49 2.71 -2.68 11.30
C SER A 49 2.97 -2.13 12.71
N GLN A 50 3.84 -2.82 13.45
CA GLN A 50 4.38 -2.32 14.71
C GLN A 50 5.43 -1.22 14.49
N ASN A 51 5.97 -1.10 13.28
CA ASN A 51 6.82 0.03 12.91
C ASN A 51 5.94 1.27 12.71
N GLU A 52 6.04 2.20 13.65
CA GLU A 52 5.25 3.42 13.68
C GLU A 52 5.45 4.30 12.44
N GLY A 53 6.69 4.43 11.94
CA GLY A 53 6.98 5.18 10.72
C GLY A 53 6.28 4.58 9.50
N LEU A 54 6.29 3.25 9.36
CA LEU A 54 5.58 2.56 8.28
C LEU A 54 4.07 2.73 8.40
N LYS A 55 3.52 2.62 9.60
CA LYS A 55 2.08 2.83 9.87
C LYS A 55 1.64 4.23 9.47
N LEU A 56 2.34 5.27 9.96
CA LEU A 56 2.02 6.66 9.66
C LEU A 56 2.18 6.98 8.18
N SER A 57 3.26 6.50 7.55
CA SER A 57 3.47 6.64 6.10
C SER A 57 2.34 5.97 5.31
N SER A 58 1.90 4.78 5.72
CA SER A 58 0.81 4.07 5.05
C SER A 58 -0.53 4.81 5.17
N LEU A 59 -0.85 5.33 6.36
CA LEU A 59 -2.03 6.18 6.58
C LEU A 59 -1.99 7.44 5.71
N PHE A 60 -0.85 8.12 5.65
CA PHE A 60 -0.67 9.31 4.83
C PHE A 60 -0.87 9.00 3.34
N GLN A 61 -0.27 7.91 2.84
CA GLN A 61 -0.35 7.52 1.45
C GLN A 61 -1.74 7.08 1.02
N LEU A 62 -2.54 6.50 1.92
CA LEU A 62 -3.95 6.20 1.65
C LEU A 62 -4.78 7.44 1.35
N GLY A 63 -4.38 8.61 1.85
CA GLY A 63 -4.99 9.90 1.50
C GLY A 63 -4.86 10.32 0.03
N ASN A 64 -4.21 9.51 -0.82
CA ASN A 64 -4.12 9.72 -2.27
C ASN A 64 -5.02 8.75 -3.07
N TYR A 65 -5.77 7.86 -2.39
CA TYR A 65 -6.58 6.83 -3.02
C TYR A 65 -8.02 6.87 -2.47
N ALA A 66 -8.92 7.54 -3.18
CA ALA A 66 -10.34 7.68 -2.82
C ALA A 66 -11.17 6.38 -3.01
N MET A 67 -10.64 5.25 -2.54
CA MET A 67 -11.34 3.97 -2.53
C MET A 67 -12.09 3.79 -1.21
N ASP A 68 -13.26 3.16 -1.24
CA ASP A 68 -14.08 2.96 -0.03
C ASP A 68 -13.30 2.32 1.12
N LYS A 69 -12.51 1.27 0.83
CA LYS A 69 -11.68 0.60 1.85
C LYS A 69 -10.63 1.53 2.48
N ALA A 70 -10.11 2.50 1.74
CA ALA A 70 -9.19 3.50 2.28
C ALA A 70 -9.94 4.48 3.20
N VAL A 71 -11.08 5.01 2.75
CA VAL A 71 -11.90 5.94 3.55
C VAL A 71 -12.36 5.28 4.86
N ILE A 72 -12.88 4.05 4.79
CA ILE A 72 -13.34 3.28 5.95
C ILE A 72 -12.21 3.06 6.95
N GLU A 73 -11.02 2.63 6.49
CA GLU A 73 -9.90 2.35 7.40
C GLU A 73 -9.33 3.62 8.02
N LEU A 74 -9.29 4.73 7.27
CA LEU A 74 -8.89 6.02 7.80
C LEU A 74 -9.89 6.53 8.86
N MET A 75 -11.20 6.39 8.62
CA MET A 75 -12.23 6.72 9.62
C MET A 75 -12.10 5.87 10.88
N ARG A 76 -11.85 4.56 10.73
CA ARG A 76 -11.61 3.64 11.85
C ARG A 76 -10.37 4.05 12.65
N THR A 77 -9.28 4.39 11.96
CA THR A 77 -8.03 4.84 12.60
C THR A 77 -8.25 6.15 13.35
N LEU A 78 -8.95 7.13 12.76
CA LEU A 78 -9.28 8.39 13.44
C LEU A 78 -10.11 8.16 14.71
N LYS A 79 -10.95 7.12 14.75
CA LYS A 79 -11.83 6.86 15.89
C LYS A 79 -11.15 6.04 16.99
N ASP A 80 -10.45 4.97 16.61
CA ASP A 80 -10.12 3.88 17.54
C ASP A 80 -8.60 3.74 17.82
N ASP A 81 -7.73 4.48 17.12
CA ASP A 81 -6.27 4.34 17.31
C ASP A 81 -5.82 4.96 18.64
N SER A 82 -4.99 4.25 19.40
CA SER A 82 -4.50 4.72 20.69
C SER A 82 -3.51 5.88 20.59
N LYS A 83 -2.85 6.06 19.44
CA LYS A 83 -1.84 7.11 19.24
C LYS A 83 -2.42 8.33 18.55
N ALA A 84 -2.27 9.50 19.17
CA ALA A 84 -2.73 10.77 18.62
C ALA A 84 -2.12 11.07 17.24
N GLU A 85 -0.86 10.69 17.01
CA GLU A 85 -0.16 10.84 15.72
C GLU A 85 -0.86 10.10 14.59
N ALA A 86 -1.31 8.86 14.85
CA ALA A 86 -2.03 8.06 13.87
C ALA A 86 -3.41 8.66 13.58
N ARG A 87 -4.13 9.11 14.62
CA ARG A 87 -5.43 9.79 14.46
C ARG A 87 -5.31 11.08 13.66
N ILE A 88 -4.33 11.93 13.95
CA ILE A 88 -4.06 13.18 13.20
C ILE A 88 -3.71 12.89 11.74
N THR A 89 -2.87 11.88 11.50
CA THR A 89 -2.49 11.48 10.12
C THR A 89 -3.71 10.97 9.36
N ALA A 90 -4.58 10.19 10.00
CA ALA A 90 -5.82 9.73 9.41
C ALA A 90 -6.77 10.89 9.08
N ALA A 91 -6.93 11.86 9.99
CA ALA A 91 -7.71 13.07 9.75
C ALA A 91 -7.19 13.88 8.55
N LEU A 92 -5.86 14.09 8.46
CA LEU A 92 -5.24 14.77 7.32
C LEU A 92 -5.52 14.04 6.00
N SER A 93 -5.39 12.72 6.00
CA SER A 93 -5.67 11.89 4.82
C SER A 93 -7.14 11.96 4.41
N LEU A 94 -8.08 11.88 5.36
CA LEU A 94 -9.51 12.03 5.08
C LEU A 94 -9.84 13.42 4.50
N TYR A 95 -9.22 14.47 5.03
CA TYR A 95 -9.34 15.83 4.48
C TYR A 95 -8.87 15.90 3.04
N LYS A 96 -7.70 15.33 2.74
CA LYS A 96 -7.15 15.26 1.36
C LYS A 96 -8.07 14.52 0.39
N LEU A 97 -8.74 13.47 0.85
CA LEU A 97 -9.67 12.70 0.02
C LEU A 97 -10.97 13.48 -0.27
N GLY A 98 -11.39 14.37 0.63
CA GLY A 98 -12.63 15.14 0.46
C GLY A 98 -13.91 14.32 0.48
N ASP A 99 -13.85 13.03 0.84
CA ASP A 99 -15.03 12.17 0.95
C ASP A 99 -15.95 12.70 2.06
N PRO A 100 -17.26 12.95 1.80
CA PRO A 100 -18.17 13.51 2.79
C PRO A 100 -18.26 12.71 4.09
N ARG A 101 -18.13 11.37 4.03
CA ARG A 101 -18.12 10.50 5.22
C ARG A 101 -16.87 10.76 6.06
N GLY A 102 -15.74 10.96 5.39
CA GLY A 102 -14.47 11.33 6.00
C GLY A 102 -14.54 12.71 6.65
N LEU A 103 -15.04 13.72 5.94
CA LEU A 103 -15.18 15.08 6.48
C LEU A 103 -16.13 15.11 7.69
N PHE A 104 -17.22 14.35 7.66
CA PHE A 104 -18.11 14.18 8.80
C PHE A 104 -17.38 13.56 10.01
N ALA A 105 -16.57 12.53 9.80
CA ALA A 105 -15.76 11.93 10.86
C ALA A 105 -14.73 12.92 11.46
N ILE A 106 -14.09 13.74 10.62
CA ILE A 106 -13.19 14.81 11.08
C ILE A 106 -13.96 15.82 11.95
N GLY A 107 -15.13 16.28 11.50
CA GLY A 107 -15.96 17.22 12.27
C GLY A 107 -16.39 16.64 13.63
N ARG A 108 -16.73 15.35 13.68
CA ARG A 108 -17.00 14.64 14.94
C ARG A 108 -15.77 14.60 15.85
N ALA A 109 -14.60 14.24 15.32
CA ALA A 109 -13.36 14.16 16.08
C ALA A 109 -12.91 15.53 16.60
N ALA A 110 -13.18 16.61 15.88
CA ALA A 110 -12.89 17.98 16.32
C ALA A 110 -13.56 18.33 17.67
N ILE A 111 -14.73 17.76 17.94
CA ILE A 111 -15.51 18.03 19.15
C ILE A 111 -15.25 16.98 20.23
N PHE A 112 -15.22 15.69 19.83
CA PHE A 112 -15.35 14.57 20.77
C PHE A 112 -14.06 13.76 20.98
N ASP A 113 -12.98 13.98 20.21
CA ASP A 113 -11.73 13.25 20.46
C ASP A 113 -11.19 13.59 21.86
N GLU A 114 -10.72 12.58 22.59
CA GLU A 114 -10.15 12.72 23.93
C GLU A 114 -8.94 13.67 23.95
N SER A 115 -8.14 13.68 22.89
CA SER A 115 -6.88 14.40 22.80
C SER A 115 -7.12 15.84 22.32
N PRO A 116 -6.77 16.87 23.11
CA PRO A 116 -6.90 18.27 22.69
C PRO A 116 -6.12 18.57 21.40
N ARG A 117 -4.99 17.88 21.19
CA ARG A 117 -4.18 18.02 19.98
C ARG A 117 -4.91 17.50 18.74
N VAL A 118 -5.58 16.34 18.86
CA VAL A 118 -6.36 15.77 17.75
C VAL A 118 -7.57 16.66 17.43
N ARG A 119 -8.28 17.12 18.46
CA ARG A 119 -9.41 18.06 18.31
C ARG A 119 -9.02 19.30 17.49
N LYS A 120 -7.95 19.98 17.91
CA LYS A 120 -7.43 21.19 17.23
C LYS A 120 -7.06 20.94 15.77
N MET A 121 -6.42 19.81 15.47
CA MET A 121 -6.04 19.47 14.10
C MET A 121 -7.26 19.14 13.23
N CYS A 122 -8.21 18.37 13.77
CA CYS A 122 -9.45 18.04 13.06
C CYS A 122 -10.30 19.28 12.80
N GLU A 123 -10.40 20.19 13.77
CA GLU A 123 -11.07 21.48 13.60
C GLU A 123 -10.44 22.26 12.43
N LYS A 124 -9.11 22.40 12.41
CA LYS A 124 -8.39 23.08 11.32
C LYS A 124 -8.72 22.46 9.96
N TYR A 125 -8.66 21.14 9.83
CA TYR A 125 -8.93 20.45 8.57
C TYR A 125 -10.40 20.59 8.14
N TYR A 126 -11.34 20.50 9.09
CA TYR A 126 -12.76 20.70 8.81
C TYR A 126 -13.03 22.13 8.31
N GLN A 127 -12.53 23.15 8.99
CA GLN A 127 -12.68 24.55 8.54
C GLN A 127 -12.10 24.78 7.15
N GLN A 128 -10.91 24.20 6.87
CA GLN A 128 -10.31 24.26 5.54
C GLN A 128 -11.17 23.60 4.47
N SER A 129 -11.79 22.44 4.76
CA SER A 129 -12.69 21.79 3.80
C SER A 129 -13.93 22.62 3.50
N VAL A 130 -14.52 23.23 4.53
CA VAL A 130 -15.69 24.10 4.38
C VAL A 130 -15.34 25.30 3.48
N LEU A 131 -14.23 25.98 3.73
CA LEU A 131 -13.77 27.11 2.93
C LEU A 131 -13.49 26.73 1.45
N ALA A 132 -12.96 25.54 1.21
CA ALA A 132 -12.68 25.07 -0.14
C ALA A 132 -13.96 24.81 -0.97
N HIS A 133 -15.12 24.59 -0.34
CA HIS A 133 -16.39 24.36 -1.04
C HIS A 133 -17.17 25.64 -1.38
N TYR A 134 -16.75 26.80 -0.87
CA TYR A 134 -17.41 28.10 -1.12
C TYR A 134 -16.68 29.01 -2.13
N ASN A 135 -15.60 28.51 -2.76
CA ASN A 135 -14.90 29.19 -3.86
C ASN A 135 -15.00 28.37 -5.14
#